data_AF-A0A2D8EU37-F1
#
_entry.id   AF-A0A2D8EU37-F1
#
_cell.length_a   1.000
_cell.length_b   1.000
_cell.length_c   1.000
_cell.angle_alpha   90.00
_cell.angle_beta   90.00
_cell.angle_gamma   90.00
#
_symmetry.space_group_name_H-M   'P 1'
#
loop_
_entity.id
_entity.type
_entity.pdbx_description
1 polymer ?
#
loop_
_entity_poly.entity_id
_entity_poly.type
_entity_poly.pdbx_seq_one_letter_code
_entity_poly.pdbx_strand_id
1 'polypeptide(L)'
;MIQLERQVDILARLIERSRAYFDLYKFIEGSDYRPQIIDQMNEYFWFFRFQGHILRYVLIVELGALFEKTNKSVCFQSVLERVKSRIHHVKHAELTQVLEGTHVVSSKVSTLRNKAFAHRDSRLDFDDAFKEAGITLNEIESLIEASKALADKLCDEFEVRPPAFTTVETIGDCKRLFRQLGSEV
;
A
#
# COMPACT_ATOMS: atom_id res chain seq x y z
N MET A 1 -0.13 0.06 -26.45
CA MET A 1 -0.82 0.33 -25.17
C MET A 1 -1.07 -1.02 -24.51
N ILE A 2 -0.77 -1.19 -23.22
CA ILE A 2 -0.96 -2.48 -22.54
C ILE A 2 -2.46 -2.85 -22.45
N GLN A 3 -2.71 -4.16 -22.47
CA GLN A 3 -4.06 -4.74 -22.35
C GLN A 3 -4.72 -4.35 -21.02
N LEU A 4 -6.05 -4.29 -21.01
CA LEU A 4 -6.80 -3.78 -19.86
C LEU A 4 -6.75 -4.75 -18.67
N GLU A 5 -6.86 -6.03 -18.97
CA GLU A 5 -6.70 -7.16 -18.06
C GLU A 5 -5.33 -7.09 -17.36
N ARG A 6 -4.28 -6.77 -18.14
CA ARG A 6 -2.94 -6.55 -17.59
C ARG A 6 -2.87 -5.30 -16.70
N GLN A 7 -3.64 -4.25 -16.99
CA GLN A 7 -3.70 -3.08 -16.11
C GLN A 7 -4.41 -3.39 -14.79
N VAL A 8 -5.51 -4.15 -14.84
CA VAL A 8 -6.23 -4.62 -13.67
C VAL A 8 -5.31 -5.50 -12.81
N ASP A 9 -4.58 -6.44 -13.42
CA ASP A 9 -3.57 -7.25 -12.71
C ASP A 9 -2.47 -6.37 -12.07
N ILE A 10 -1.97 -5.35 -12.76
CA ILE A 10 -0.98 -4.42 -12.18
C ILE A 10 -1.55 -3.72 -10.94
N LEU A 11 -2.78 -3.19 -10.98
CA LEU A 11 -3.42 -2.56 -9.83
C LEU A 11 -3.56 -3.55 -8.68
N ALA A 12 -4.05 -4.76 -8.96
CA ALA A 12 -4.16 -5.84 -7.99
C ALA A 12 -2.81 -6.14 -7.29
N ARG A 13 -1.74 -6.31 -8.07
CA ARG A 13 -0.40 -6.58 -7.52
C ARG A 13 0.16 -5.44 -6.70
N LEU A 14 -0.12 -4.19 -7.07
CA LEU A 14 0.28 -3.03 -6.28
C LEU A 14 -0.37 -3.07 -4.89
N ILE A 15 -1.66 -3.38 -4.82
CA ILE A 15 -2.41 -3.44 -3.55
C ILE A 15 -1.94 -4.61 -2.68
N GLU A 16 -1.70 -5.78 -3.29
CA GLU A 16 -1.11 -6.94 -2.60
C GLU A 16 0.22 -6.57 -1.93
N ARG A 17 1.11 -5.91 -2.67
CA ARG A 17 2.40 -5.43 -2.13
C ARG A 17 2.22 -4.38 -1.05
N SER A 18 1.34 -3.39 -1.26
CA SER A 18 1.02 -2.38 -0.24
C SER A 18 0.53 -3.03 1.04
N ARG A 19 -0.34 -4.04 0.97
CA ARG A 19 -0.79 -4.80 2.14
C ARG A 19 0.39 -5.49 2.84
N ALA A 20 1.22 -6.21 2.10
CA ALA A 20 2.38 -6.89 2.68
C ALA A 20 3.34 -5.91 3.38
N TYR A 21 3.66 -4.77 2.77
CA TYR A 21 4.54 -3.77 3.39
C TYR A 21 3.91 -3.12 4.62
N PHE A 22 2.60 -2.88 4.61
CA PHE A 22 1.87 -2.37 5.76
C PHE A 22 1.91 -3.37 6.93
N ASP A 23 1.65 -4.65 6.66
CA ASP A 23 1.67 -5.71 7.66
C ASP A 23 3.07 -5.90 8.26
N LEU A 24 4.11 -5.92 7.42
CA LEU A 24 5.49 -5.98 7.87
C LEU A 24 5.85 -4.77 8.73
N TYR A 25 5.51 -3.56 8.29
CA TYR A 25 5.75 -2.34 9.06
C TYR A 25 5.06 -2.40 10.43
N LYS A 26 3.78 -2.79 10.46
CA LYS A 26 3.02 -2.93 11.71
C LYS A 26 3.60 -4.02 12.61
N PHE A 27 4.17 -5.09 12.04
CA PHE A 27 4.86 -6.11 12.82
C PHE A 27 6.12 -5.56 13.51
N ILE A 28 6.96 -4.82 12.79
CA ILE A 28 8.25 -4.37 13.35
C ILE A 28 8.16 -3.09 14.20
N GLU A 29 7.28 -2.15 13.83
CA GLU A 29 7.15 -0.84 14.48
C GLU A 29 5.89 -0.72 15.35
N GLY A 30 4.91 -1.61 15.17
CA GLY A 30 3.65 -1.57 15.92
C GLY A 30 3.75 -2.09 17.34
N SER A 31 2.85 -1.62 18.20
CA SER A 31 2.81 -1.94 19.64
C SER A 31 2.58 -3.43 19.94
N ASP A 32 1.94 -4.14 19.01
CA ASP A 32 1.49 -5.52 19.25
C ASP A 32 2.68 -6.49 19.37
N TYR A 33 3.73 -6.28 18.56
CA TYR A 33 4.85 -7.21 18.44
C TYR A 33 6.20 -6.59 18.82
N ARG A 34 6.39 -5.29 18.60
CA ARG A 34 7.68 -4.62 18.84
C ARG A 34 8.28 -4.91 20.23
N PRO A 35 7.54 -4.87 21.35
CA PRO A 35 8.10 -5.16 22.66
C PRO A 35 8.68 -6.59 22.79
N GLN A 36 8.18 -7.53 21.99
CA GLN A 36 8.55 -8.95 22.04
C GLN A 36 9.77 -9.27 21.15
N ILE A 37 10.08 -8.41 20.19
CA ILE A 37 11.10 -8.65 19.15
C ILE A 37 12.26 -7.65 19.18
N ILE A 38 12.18 -6.61 20.01
CA ILE A 38 13.14 -5.50 20.01
C ILE A 38 14.56 -5.94 20.37
N ASP A 39 14.70 -6.93 21.26
CA ASP A 39 16.02 -7.45 21.65
C ASP A 39 16.70 -8.14 20.47
N GLN A 40 15.97 -8.96 19.70
CA GLN A 40 16.47 -9.57 18.47
C GLN A 40 16.76 -8.50 17.40
N MET A 41 15.93 -7.47 17.29
CA MET A 41 16.20 -6.36 16.38
C MET A 41 17.50 -5.62 16.74
N ASN A 42 17.78 -5.46 18.04
CA ASN A 42 19.00 -4.83 18.55
C ASN A 42 20.24 -5.71 18.35
N GLU A 43 20.11 -7.04 18.45
CA GLU A 43 21.20 -7.97 18.13
C GLU A 43 21.62 -7.86 16.66
N TYR A 44 20.64 -7.80 15.75
CA TYR A 44 20.86 -7.62 14.31
C TYR A 44 20.67 -6.15 13.87
N PHE A 45 21.17 -5.22 14.68
CA PHE A 45 20.91 -3.78 14.56
C PHE A 45 21.10 -3.25 13.14
N TRP A 46 22.21 -3.57 12.47
CA TRP A 46 22.51 -3.04 11.14
C TRP A 46 21.52 -3.47 10.07
N PHE A 47 20.90 -4.65 10.24
CA PHE A 47 19.85 -5.11 9.34
C PHE A 47 18.53 -4.39 9.63
N PHE A 48 18.12 -4.30 10.90
CA PHE A 48 16.82 -3.77 11.30
C PHE A 48 16.73 -2.25 11.38
N ARG A 49 17.87 -1.55 11.54
CA ARG A 49 17.96 -0.09 11.71
C ARG A 49 17.16 0.70 10.66
N PHE A 50 17.09 0.20 9.43
CA PHE A 50 16.43 0.88 8.32
C PHE A 50 15.11 0.24 7.87
N GLN A 51 14.73 -0.91 8.43
CA GLN A 51 13.57 -1.67 7.91
C GLN A 51 12.26 -0.91 8.06
N GLY A 52 12.02 -0.27 9.22
CA GLY A 52 10.85 0.58 9.45
C GLY A 52 10.71 1.66 8.39
N HIS A 53 11.80 2.38 8.13
CA HIS A 53 11.84 3.43 7.11
C HIS A 53 11.59 2.87 5.70
N ILE A 54 12.29 1.81 5.31
CA ILE A 54 12.17 1.20 3.97
C ILE A 54 10.74 0.71 3.72
N LEU A 55 10.16 -0.03 4.65
CA LEU A 55 8.80 -0.56 4.51
C LEU A 55 7.77 0.57 4.39
N ARG A 56 7.89 1.60 5.23
CA ARG A 56 7.01 2.77 5.17
C ARG A 56 7.18 3.57 3.89
N TYR A 57 8.40 3.69 3.39
CA TYR A 57 8.72 4.35 2.13
C TYR A 57 8.10 3.62 0.94
N VAL A 58 8.39 2.33 0.79
CA VAL A 58 7.89 1.53 -0.34
C VAL A 58 6.37 1.44 -0.29
N LEU A 59 5.77 1.32 0.90
CA LEU A 59 4.31 1.38 1.09
C LEU A 59 3.70 2.64 0.47
N ILE A 60 4.20 3.84 0.79
CA ILE A 60 3.66 5.09 0.26
C ILE A 60 3.88 5.22 -1.24
N VAL A 61 5.02 4.74 -1.76
CA VAL A 61 5.30 4.77 -3.19
C VAL A 61 4.29 3.92 -3.96
N GLU A 62 4.09 2.67 -3.55
CA GLU A 62 3.20 1.71 -4.22
C GLU A 62 1.73 2.12 -4.06
N LEU A 63 1.33 2.51 -2.84
CA LEU A 63 -0.03 2.96 -2.57
C LEU A 63 -0.34 4.26 -3.32
N GLY A 64 0.61 5.19 -3.37
CA GLY A 64 0.46 6.43 -4.13
C GLY A 64 0.39 6.22 -5.65
N ALA A 65 1.04 5.18 -6.19
CA ALA A 65 0.97 4.86 -7.62
C ALA A 65 -0.46 4.51 -8.08
N LEU A 66 -1.29 3.94 -7.19
CA LEU A 66 -2.69 3.62 -7.47
C LEU A 66 -3.55 4.86 -7.72
N PHE A 67 -3.16 6.02 -7.20
CA PHE A 67 -3.95 7.26 -7.19
C PHE A 67 -3.31 8.40 -7.98
N GLU A 68 -2.40 8.08 -8.91
CA GLU A 68 -1.83 9.11 -9.78
C GLU A 68 -2.89 9.80 -10.64
N LYS A 69 -2.76 11.11 -10.82
CA LYS A 69 -3.67 11.94 -11.62
C LYS A 69 -3.31 11.96 -13.12
N THR A 70 -2.53 10.99 -13.60
CA THR A 70 -2.07 10.93 -14.99
C THR A 70 -2.74 9.79 -15.73
N ASN A 71 -3.04 10.00 -17.01
CA ASN A 71 -3.52 8.96 -17.92
C ASN A 71 -2.38 8.14 -18.56
N LYS A 72 -1.12 8.46 -18.22
CA LYS A 72 0.07 7.83 -18.77
C LYS A 72 0.62 6.67 -17.93
N SER A 73 0.09 6.45 -16.73
CA SER A 73 0.45 5.34 -15.84
C SER A 73 -0.74 4.43 -15.60
N VAL A 74 -0.50 3.29 -14.95
CA VAL A 74 -1.56 2.36 -14.54
C VAL A 74 -2.00 2.73 -13.13
N CYS A 75 -3.05 3.54 -13.06
CA CYS A 75 -3.70 3.96 -11.82
C CYS A 75 -5.22 3.77 -11.92
N PHE A 76 -5.94 3.82 -10.79
CA PHE A 76 -7.39 3.65 -10.79
C PHE A 76 -8.11 4.62 -11.71
N GLN A 77 -7.72 5.89 -11.71
CA GLN A 77 -8.34 6.90 -12.58
C GLN A 77 -8.20 6.51 -14.06
N SER A 78 -7.00 6.16 -14.50
CA SER A 78 -6.73 5.78 -15.89
C SER A 78 -7.49 4.51 -16.31
N VAL A 79 -7.59 3.52 -15.41
CA VAL A 79 -8.27 2.26 -15.68
C VAL A 79 -9.78 2.48 -15.72
N LEU A 80 -10.35 3.23 -14.77
CA LEU A 80 -11.78 3.55 -14.75
C LEU A 80 -12.23 4.32 -16.00
N GLU A 81 -11.41 5.22 -16.52
CA GLU A 81 -11.74 5.92 -17.77
C GLU A 81 -11.73 4.95 -18.96
N ARG A 82 -10.78 4.00 -19.01
CA ARG A 82 -10.69 3.01 -20.09
C ARG A 82 -11.81 1.98 -20.06
N VAL A 83 -12.30 1.61 -18.88
CA VAL A 83 -13.35 0.58 -18.75
C VAL A 83 -14.75 1.14 -18.96
N LYS A 84 -14.91 2.47 -18.94
CA LYS A 84 -16.20 3.17 -19.05
C LYS A 84 -17.07 2.72 -20.22
N SER A 85 -16.47 2.38 -21.37
CA SER A 85 -17.19 1.90 -22.56
C SER A 85 -17.34 0.37 -22.63
N ARG A 86 -16.74 -0.37 -21.69
CA ARG A 86 -16.70 -1.83 -21.66
C ARG A 86 -17.58 -2.46 -20.58
N ILE A 87 -17.98 -1.68 -19.59
CA ILE A 87 -18.73 -2.17 -18.43
C ILE A 87 -20.08 -1.44 -18.33
N HIS A 88 -21.02 -2.01 -17.59
CA HIS A 88 -22.32 -1.39 -17.37
C HIS A 88 -22.19 -0.05 -16.63
N HIS A 89 -22.93 0.98 -17.08
CA HIS A 89 -22.82 2.35 -16.56
C HIS A 89 -23.07 2.46 -15.05
N VAL A 90 -24.00 1.66 -14.48
CA VAL A 90 -24.24 1.61 -13.03
C VAL A 90 -23.00 1.10 -12.28
N LYS A 91 -22.37 0.04 -12.79
CA LYS A 91 -21.15 -0.52 -12.18
C LYS A 91 -19.98 0.47 -12.29
N HIS A 92 -19.86 1.17 -13.42
CA HIS A 92 -18.88 2.25 -13.57
C HIS A 92 -19.07 3.38 -12.55
N ALA A 93 -20.32 3.80 -12.34
CA ALA A 93 -20.66 4.82 -11.36
C ALA A 93 -20.34 4.36 -9.92
N GLU A 94 -20.65 3.12 -9.56
CA GLU A 94 -20.31 2.53 -8.26
C GLU A 94 -18.79 2.52 -8.02
N LEU A 95 -17.99 2.10 -9.01
CA LEU A 95 -16.53 2.06 -8.89
C LEU A 95 -15.94 3.47 -8.77
N THR A 96 -16.49 4.43 -9.53
CA THR A 96 -16.13 5.84 -9.44
C THR A 96 -16.43 6.40 -8.05
N GLN A 97 -17.60 6.11 -7.49
CA GLN A 97 -17.98 6.57 -6.15
C GLN A 97 -17.05 6.01 -5.06
N VAL A 98 -16.66 4.74 -5.16
CA VAL A 98 -15.66 4.14 -4.25
C VAL A 98 -14.33 4.88 -4.36
N LEU A 99 -13.85 5.15 -5.58
CA LEU A 99 -12.61 5.91 -5.79
C LEU A 99 -12.69 7.32 -5.20
N GLU A 100 -13.78 8.04 -5.42
CA GLU A 100 -14.01 9.39 -4.87
C GLU A 100 -14.01 9.38 -3.33
N GLY A 101 -14.60 8.35 -2.71
CA GLY A 101 -14.58 8.16 -1.26
C GLY A 101 -13.17 8.05 -0.66
N THR A 102 -12.17 7.65 -1.45
CA THR A 102 -10.78 7.57 -1.00
C THR A 102 -10.00 8.89 -1.10
N HIS A 103 -10.56 9.92 -1.76
CA HIS A 103 -9.81 11.11 -2.20
C HIS A 103 -9.06 11.84 -1.07
N VAL A 104 -9.65 11.93 0.13
CA VAL A 104 -9.03 12.63 1.27
C VAL A 104 -7.72 11.96 1.67
N VAL A 105 -7.75 10.63 1.86
CA VAL A 105 -6.57 9.87 2.29
C VAL A 105 -5.58 9.69 1.14
N SER A 106 -6.05 9.38 -0.08
CA SER A 106 -5.18 9.21 -1.24
C SER A 106 -4.45 10.49 -1.64
N SER A 107 -5.03 11.67 -1.40
CA SER A 107 -4.36 12.96 -1.57
C SER A 107 -3.21 13.16 -0.57
N LYS A 108 -3.39 12.77 0.69
CA LYS A 108 -2.31 12.76 1.70
C LYS A 108 -1.16 11.84 1.28
N VAL A 109 -1.48 10.62 0.85
CA VAL A 109 -0.47 9.65 0.35
C VAL A 109 0.26 10.18 -0.89
N SER A 110 -0.45 10.78 -1.84
CA SER A 110 0.15 11.38 -3.03
C SER A 110 1.09 12.53 -2.69
N THR A 111 0.70 13.37 -1.73
CA THR A 111 1.53 14.46 -1.21
C THR A 111 2.79 13.90 -0.56
N LEU A 112 2.64 12.90 0.31
CA LEU A 112 3.75 12.22 0.96
C LEU A 112 4.73 11.61 -0.03
N ARG A 113 4.22 10.92 -1.04
CA ARG A 113 5.04 10.33 -2.09
C ARG A 113 5.82 11.41 -2.85
N ASN A 114 5.16 12.48 -3.26
CA ASN A 114 5.82 13.57 -3.97
C ASN A 114 6.90 14.22 -3.10
N LYS A 115 6.62 14.44 -1.81
CA LYS A 115 7.60 14.88 -0.82
C LYS A 115 8.76 13.90 -0.67
N ALA A 116 8.49 12.61 -0.56
CA ALA A 116 9.50 11.55 -0.46
C ALA A 116 10.48 11.53 -1.64
N PHE A 117 10.01 11.86 -2.85
CA PHE A 117 10.86 11.97 -4.04
C PHE A 117 11.50 13.35 -4.20
N ALA A 118 10.77 14.44 -3.92
CA ALA A 118 11.23 15.82 -4.10
C ALA A 118 12.22 16.28 -3.00
N HIS A 119 12.14 15.72 -1.79
CA HIS A 119 13.03 16.07 -0.68
C HIS A 119 14.38 15.34 -0.70
N ARG A 120 14.74 14.67 -1.79
CA ARG A 120 16.16 14.33 -2.03
C ARG A 120 17.06 15.57 -2.10
N ASP A 121 16.49 16.78 -2.19
CA ASP A 121 17.20 18.05 -2.35
C ASP A 121 16.92 19.10 -1.24
N SER A 122 16.07 18.82 -0.24
CA SER A 122 15.75 19.81 0.82
C SER A 122 15.61 19.18 2.22
N ARG A 123 16.04 19.95 3.22
CA ARG A 123 16.38 19.59 4.63
C ARG A 123 15.27 18.99 5.51
N LEU A 124 14.22 18.38 4.97
CA LEU A 124 13.14 17.76 5.74
C LEU A 124 13.34 16.23 5.79
N ASP A 125 13.35 15.68 7.00
CA ASP A 125 13.39 14.23 7.20
C ASP A 125 12.06 13.61 6.72
N PHE A 126 12.13 12.37 6.23
CA PHE A 126 10.95 11.60 5.83
C PHE A 126 9.96 11.42 6.99
N ASP A 127 10.44 11.38 8.23
CA ASP A 127 9.60 11.40 9.43
C ASP A 127 8.82 12.72 9.59
N ASP A 128 9.42 13.85 9.22
CA ASP A 128 8.75 15.16 9.28
C ASP A 128 7.67 15.29 8.21
N ALA A 129 7.91 14.74 7.01
CA ALA A 129 6.88 14.68 5.97
C ALA A 129 5.64 13.89 6.43
N PHE A 130 5.85 12.77 7.14
CA PHE A 130 4.76 11.97 7.71
C PHE A 130 3.98 12.71 8.78
N LYS A 131 4.69 13.38 9.70
CA LYS A 131 4.05 14.21 10.74
C LYS A 131 3.23 15.34 10.12
N GLU A 132 3.78 16.02 9.12
CA GLU A 132 3.11 17.13 8.44
C GLU A 132 1.86 16.67 7.66
N ALA A 133 1.92 15.50 7.02
CA ALA A 133 0.76 14.96 6.30
C ALA A 133 -0.37 14.50 7.25
N GLY A 134 -0.08 14.28 8.53
CA GLY A 134 -1.07 13.88 9.53
C GLY A 134 -1.86 12.64 9.10
N ILE A 135 -1.19 11.68 8.45
CA ILE A 135 -1.81 10.41 8.05
C ILE A 135 -1.57 9.37 9.15
N THR A 136 -2.63 8.69 9.56
CA THR A 136 -2.60 7.63 10.56
C THR A 136 -2.46 6.26 9.91
N LEU A 137 -1.99 5.26 10.67
CA LEU A 137 -1.94 3.88 10.19
C LEU A 137 -3.35 3.33 9.87
N ASN A 138 -4.37 3.72 10.64
CA ASN A 138 -5.75 3.32 10.39
C ASN A 138 -6.29 3.91 9.07
N GLU A 139 -5.93 5.15 8.73
CA GLU A 139 -6.26 5.74 7.43
C GLU A 139 -5.58 4.99 6.29
N ILE A 140 -4.30 4.62 6.45
CA ILE A 140 -3.57 3.82 5.45
C ILE A 140 -4.20 2.44 5.27
N GLU A 141 -4.51 1.75 6.37
CA GLU A 141 -5.19 0.45 6.35
C GLU A 141 -6.54 0.54 5.63
N SER A 142 -7.35 1.53 5.99
CA SER A 142 -8.65 1.79 5.34
C SER A 142 -8.51 2.07 3.84
N LEU A 143 -7.45 2.80 3.43
CA LEU A 143 -7.16 3.05 2.03
C LEU A 143 -6.76 1.79 1.27
N ILE A 144 -5.98 0.89 1.89
CA ILE A 144 -5.62 -0.41 1.32
C ILE A 144 -6.87 -1.27 1.12
N GLU A 145 -7.74 -1.35 2.12
CA GLU A 145 -9.00 -2.11 2.04
C GLU A 145 -9.95 -1.55 0.96
N ALA A 146 -10.11 -0.23 0.89
CA ALA A 146 -10.90 0.40 -0.17
C ALA A 146 -10.30 0.14 -1.56
N SER A 147 -8.97 0.18 -1.68
CA SER A 147 -8.27 -0.14 -2.92
C SER A 147 -8.48 -1.59 -3.33
N LYS A 148 -8.42 -2.53 -2.37
CA LYS A 148 -8.71 -3.95 -2.62
C LYS A 148 -10.14 -4.14 -3.10
N ALA A 149 -11.12 -3.57 -2.42
CA ALA A 149 -12.52 -3.68 -2.83
C ALA A 149 -12.74 -3.17 -4.26
N LEU A 150 -12.04 -2.10 -4.65
CA LEU A 150 -12.08 -1.57 -6.01
C LEU A 150 -11.41 -2.51 -7.02
N ALA A 151 -10.24 -3.05 -6.71
CA ALA A 151 -9.52 -3.97 -7.58
C ALA A 151 -10.19 -5.34 -7.72
N ASP A 152 -10.78 -5.89 -6.66
CA ASP A 152 -11.52 -7.15 -6.71
C ASP A 152 -12.71 -7.03 -7.67
N LYS A 153 -13.48 -5.94 -7.59
CA LYS A 153 -14.59 -5.69 -8.52
C LYS A 153 -14.14 -5.56 -9.98
N LEU A 154 -12.96 -4.99 -10.22
CA LEU A 154 -12.35 -4.93 -11.55
C LEU A 154 -11.83 -6.30 -11.99
N CYS A 155 -11.23 -7.08 -11.09
CA CYS A 155 -10.78 -8.44 -11.37
C CYS A 155 -11.94 -9.33 -11.80
N ASP A 156 -13.05 -9.27 -11.07
CA ASP A 156 -14.28 -10.01 -11.39
C ASP A 156 -14.85 -9.62 -12.76
N GLU A 157 -14.84 -8.33 -13.10
CA GLU A 157 -15.38 -7.83 -14.38
C GLU A 157 -14.55 -8.25 -15.60
N PHE A 158 -13.24 -8.43 -15.41
CA PHE A 158 -12.30 -8.74 -16.49
C PHE A 158 -11.73 -10.16 -16.40
N GLU A 159 -12.34 -11.03 -15.58
CA GLU A 159 -11.93 -12.41 -15.34
C GLU A 159 -10.42 -12.55 -14.98
N VAL A 160 -9.89 -11.53 -14.31
CA VAL A 160 -8.52 -11.53 -13.78
C VAL A 160 -8.56 -12.16 -12.40
N ARG A 161 -7.61 -13.05 -12.11
CA ARG A 161 -7.52 -13.66 -10.78
C ARG A 161 -7.19 -12.57 -9.74
N PRO A 162 -8.05 -12.31 -8.74
CA PRO A 162 -7.75 -11.35 -7.70
C PRO A 162 -6.56 -11.82 -6.85
N PRO A 163 -5.74 -10.89 -6.33
CA PRO A 163 -4.67 -11.22 -5.41
C PRO A 163 -5.26 -11.57 -4.04
N ALA A 164 -4.66 -12.56 -3.38
CA ALA A 164 -4.96 -12.84 -1.98
C ALA A 164 -4.13 -11.90 -1.10
N PHE A 165 -4.75 -11.28 -0.10
CA PHE A 165 -3.98 -10.60 0.94
C PHE A 165 -3.22 -11.64 1.73
N THR A 166 -1.89 -11.52 1.72
CA THR A 166 -0.99 -12.49 2.34
C THR A 166 -0.74 -12.19 3.82
N THR A 167 -1.63 -11.47 4.49
CA THR A 167 -1.40 -10.99 5.87
C THR A 167 -1.09 -12.12 6.83
N VAL A 168 -1.85 -13.23 6.76
CA VAL A 168 -1.67 -14.37 7.65
C VAL A 168 -0.32 -15.03 7.41
N GLU A 169 0.06 -15.20 6.14
CA GLU A 169 1.33 -15.78 5.72
C GLU A 169 2.50 -14.86 6.08
N THR A 170 2.45 -13.58 5.69
CA THR A 170 3.47 -12.57 5.98
C THR A 170 3.75 -12.47 7.47
N ILE A 171 2.71 -12.32 8.30
CA ILE A 171 2.87 -12.23 9.75
C ILE A 171 3.32 -13.58 10.32
N GLY A 172 2.77 -14.69 9.82
CA GLY A 172 3.19 -16.04 10.23
C GLY A 172 4.68 -16.29 9.98
N ASP A 173 5.20 -15.84 8.84
CA ASP A 173 6.61 -15.96 8.46
C ASP A 173 7.49 -15.07 9.34
N CYS A 174 7.07 -13.84 9.64
CA CYS A 174 7.76 -12.98 10.60
C CYS A 174 7.85 -13.60 11.99
N LYS A 175 6.75 -14.18 12.50
CA LYS A 175 6.76 -14.89 13.79
C LYS A 175 7.76 -16.05 13.78
N ARG A 176 7.76 -16.87 12.72
CA ARG A 176 8.72 -17.98 12.61
C ARG A 176 10.16 -17.49 12.57
N LEU A 177 10.44 -16.43 11.82
CA LEU A 177 11.76 -15.79 11.78
C LEU A 177 12.20 -15.35 13.18
N PHE A 178 11.38 -14.58 13.88
CA PHE A 178 11.75 -14.04 15.19
C PHE A 178 11.86 -15.13 16.27
N ARG A 179 11.07 -16.20 16.21
CA ARG A 179 11.27 -17.40 17.05
C ARG A 179 12.62 -18.05 16.82
N GLN A 180 13.06 -18.14 15.56
CA GLN A 180 14.40 -18.68 15.23
C GLN A 180 15.52 -17.76 15.73
N LEU A 181 15.26 -16.45 15.86
CA LEU A 181 16.15 -15.48 16.48
C LEU A 181 16.04 -15.46 18.02
N GLY A 182 15.17 -16.27 18.63
CA GLY A 182 15.03 -16.39 20.08
C GLY A 182 13.95 -15.52 20.74
N SER A 183 13.02 -14.95 19.97
CA SER A 183 11.84 -14.22 20.49
C SER A 183 10.70 -15.18 20.86
N GLU A 184 9.82 -14.75 21.79
CA GLU A 184 8.63 -15.48 22.25
C GLU A 184 7.34 -15.23 21.42
N VAL A 185 7.43 -14.38 20.39
CA VAL A 185 6.30 -13.94 19.52
C VAL A 185 5.56 -15.06 18.79
#